data_AF-A0A7J7V4G3-F1
#
_entry.id   AF-A0A7J7V4G3-F1
#
_cell.length_a   1.000
_cell.length_b   1.000
_cell.length_c   1.000
_cell.angle_alpha   90.00
_cell.angle_beta   90.00
_cell.angle_gamma   90.00
#
_symmetry.space_group_name_H-M   'P 1'
#
loop_
_entity.id
_entity.type
_entity.pdbx_description
1 polymer ?
#
loop_
_entity_poly.entity_id
_entity_poly.type
_entity_poly.pdbx_seq_one_letter_code
_entity_poly.pdbx_strand_id
1 'polypeptide(L)'
;MFIGLQWTYVLFYSPREVKVVAGGFSSANGITVSLDKKYIYVADVMAKNIHVMKIHDNWDLTRLKVIQLDTLVDNLTIDPDTGDILAGCHPNAMKLLVYNPKDPPGSEVLRIQDVLSEKPRISTEYANSGSVLQGSSVASVYNRRLLIGTIFHKALYCVL
;
A
#
# COMPACT_ATOMS: atom_id res chain seq x y z
N MET A 1 0.64 -13.00 19.17
CA MET A 1 -0.81 -13.23 19.02
C MET A 1 -1.43 -11.92 18.59
N PHE A 2 -1.89 -11.81 17.34
CA PHE A 2 -2.67 -10.66 16.89
C PHE A 2 -4.13 -10.95 17.21
N ILE A 3 -4.75 -10.12 18.05
CA ILE A 3 -6.12 -10.28 18.54
C ILE A 3 -7.20 -9.89 17.51
N GLY A 4 -6.80 -9.69 16.24
CA GLY A 4 -7.72 -9.43 15.12
C GLY A 4 -8.54 -8.15 15.23
N LEU A 5 -8.13 -7.21 16.08
CA LEU A 5 -8.88 -5.97 16.32
C LEU A 5 -8.76 -5.02 15.12
N GLN A 6 -9.89 -4.46 14.73
CA GLN A 6 -10.02 -3.51 13.62
C GLN A 6 -10.20 -2.09 14.13
N TRP A 7 -9.24 -1.60 14.92
CA TRP A 7 -9.35 -0.33 15.64
C TRP A 7 -8.62 0.83 14.99
N THR A 8 -7.88 0.59 13.91
CA THR A 8 -7.23 1.70 13.19
C THR A 8 -8.26 2.41 12.31
N TYR A 9 -8.04 3.71 12.08
CA TYR A 9 -8.95 4.61 11.39
C TYR A 9 -8.18 5.67 10.60
N VAL A 10 -8.85 6.27 9.63
CA VAL A 10 -8.36 7.37 8.80
C VAL A 10 -9.02 8.67 9.26
N LEU A 11 -8.20 9.71 9.44
CA LEU A 11 -8.64 11.05 9.79
C LEU A 11 -8.59 11.95 8.56
N PHE A 12 -9.62 12.78 8.40
CA PHE A 12 -9.53 14.01 7.64
C PHE A 12 -9.08 15.13 8.57
N TYR A 13 -8.14 15.94 8.09
CA TYR A 13 -7.64 17.11 8.78
C TYR A 13 -7.70 18.32 7.86
N SER A 14 -8.23 19.43 8.39
CA SER A 14 -8.10 20.77 7.83
C SER A 14 -7.90 21.78 8.97
N PRO A 15 -7.49 23.03 8.68
CA PRO A 15 -7.40 24.06 9.72
C PRO A 15 -8.71 24.35 10.48
N ARG A 16 -9.86 23.91 9.96
CA ARG A 16 -11.20 24.18 10.53
C ARG A 16 -11.85 22.95 11.17
N GLU A 17 -11.42 21.75 10.81
CA GLU A 17 -12.08 20.50 11.22
C GLU A 17 -11.08 19.34 11.25
N VAL A 18 -11.24 18.47 12.25
CA VAL A 18 -10.62 17.16 12.31
C VAL A 18 -11.71 16.13 12.58
N LYS A 19 -11.79 15.09 11.75
CA LYS A 19 -12.78 14.03 11.94
C LYS A 19 -12.31 12.68 11.44
N VAL A 20 -12.85 11.61 12.06
CA VAL A 20 -12.72 10.24 11.55
C VAL A 20 -13.60 10.11 10.33
N VAL A 21 -13.01 9.75 9.19
CA VAL A 21 -13.71 9.60 7.90
C VAL A 21 -13.83 8.16 7.43
N ALA A 22 -13.04 7.26 8.02
CA ALA A 22 -13.18 5.81 7.86
C ALA A 22 -12.57 5.10 9.07
N GLY A 23 -13.16 3.97 9.48
CA GLY A 23 -12.63 3.11 10.54
C GLY A 23 -12.79 1.64 10.20
N GLY A 24 -12.39 0.76 11.12
CA GLY A 24 -12.53 -0.69 10.93
C GLY A 24 -11.38 -1.34 10.16
N PHE A 25 -10.18 -0.76 10.24
CA PHE A 25 -8.98 -1.34 9.62
C PHE A 25 -8.17 -2.13 10.65
N SER A 26 -7.58 -3.24 10.23
CA SER A 26 -6.74 -4.11 11.07
C SER A 26 -5.38 -3.45 11.33
N SER A 27 -4.80 -2.79 10.33
CA SER A 27 -3.66 -1.89 10.47
C SER A 27 -3.58 -0.97 9.24
N ALA A 28 -4.34 0.13 9.23
CA ALA A 28 -4.23 1.16 8.20
C ALA A 28 -2.79 1.74 8.17
N ASN A 29 -2.21 1.83 6.97
CA ASN A 29 -0.84 2.33 6.79
C ASN A 29 -0.72 3.22 5.55
N GLY A 30 -0.45 2.67 4.38
CA GLY A 30 -0.37 3.43 3.13
C GLY A 30 -1.70 4.07 2.77
N ILE A 31 -1.67 5.35 2.41
CA ILE A 31 -2.83 6.08 1.92
C ILE A 31 -2.43 6.94 0.72
N THR A 32 -3.21 6.90 -0.35
CA THR A 32 -3.00 7.75 -1.52
C THR A 32 -4.33 8.08 -2.21
N VAL A 33 -4.28 8.93 -3.24
CA VAL A 33 -5.46 9.49 -3.92
C VAL A 33 -5.34 9.28 -5.43
N SER A 34 -6.44 8.87 -6.05
CA SER A 34 -6.60 8.83 -7.51
C SER A 34 -6.29 10.17 -8.19
N LEU A 35 -5.87 10.13 -9.46
CA LEU A 35 -5.52 11.33 -10.22
C LEU A 35 -6.67 12.34 -10.33
N ASP A 36 -7.92 11.87 -10.47
CA ASP A 36 -9.10 12.71 -10.53
C ASP A 36 -9.64 13.14 -9.14
N LYS A 37 -8.96 12.71 -8.07
CA LYS A 37 -9.29 13.01 -6.67
C LYS A 37 -10.69 12.58 -6.25
N LYS A 38 -11.28 11.58 -6.91
CA LYS A 38 -12.60 11.04 -6.51
C LYS A 38 -12.49 9.85 -5.57
N TYR A 39 -11.32 9.22 -5.53
CA TYR A 39 -11.06 8.02 -4.75
C TYR A 39 -9.80 8.14 -3.90
N ILE A 40 -9.88 7.63 -2.67
CA ILE A 40 -8.75 7.35 -1.78
C ILE A 40 -8.53 5.85 -1.73
N TYR A 41 -7.27 5.44 -1.71
CA TYR A 41 -6.85 4.06 -1.52
C TYR A 41 -6.14 3.94 -0.18
N VAL A 42 -6.55 2.98 0.64
CA VAL A 42 -5.97 2.73 1.97
C VAL A 42 -5.49 1.29 2.05
N ALA A 43 -4.22 1.09 2.34
CA ALA A 43 -3.63 -0.21 2.63
C ALA A 43 -3.98 -0.64 4.07
N ASP A 44 -4.57 -1.82 4.22
CA ASP A 44 -4.73 -2.51 5.50
C ASP A 44 -3.73 -3.66 5.58
N VAL A 45 -2.59 -3.40 6.22
CA VAL A 45 -1.40 -4.24 6.21
C VAL A 45 -1.70 -5.65 6.73
N MET A 46 -2.39 -5.73 7.88
CA MET A 46 -2.66 -6.99 8.57
C MET A 46 -3.82 -7.77 7.93
N ALA A 47 -4.71 -7.09 7.21
CA ALA A 47 -5.75 -7.73 6.40
C ALA A 47 -5.27 -8.07 4.98
N LYS A 48 -4.04 -7.71 4.62
CA LYS A 48 -3.42 -7.93 3.30
C LYS A 48 -4.29 -7.39 2.16
N ASN A 49 -4.85 -6.20 2.31
CA ASN A 49 -5.77 -5.70 1.30
C ASN A 49 -5.70 -4.18 1.13
N ILE A 50 -6.26 -3.69 0.03
CA ILE A 50 -6.42 -2.26 -0.25
C ILE A 50 -7.91 -1.93 -0.28
N HIS A 51 -8.32 -0.95 0.50
CA HIS A 51 -9.67 -0.41 0.46
C HIS A 51 -9.75 0.69 -0.60
N VAL A 52 -10.70 0.56 -1.52
CA VAL A 52 -11.05 1.61 -2.49
C VAL A 52 -12.21 2.42 -1.93
N MET A 53 -11.96 3.69 -1.63
CA MET A 53 -12.89 4.57 -0.93
C MET A 53 -13.33 5.72 -1.83
N LYS A 54 -14.63 5.96 -1.95
CA LYS A 54 -15.16 7.16 -2.61
C LYS A 54 -15.05 8.36 -1.69
N ILE A 55 -14.59 9.49 -2.22
CA ILE A 55 -14.59 10.79 -1.54
C ILE A 55 -15.92 11.49 -1.83
N HIS A 56 -16.57 12.00 -0.78
CA HIS A 56 -17.76 12.84 -0.89
C HIS A 56 -17.41 14.33 -0.71
N ASP A 57 -18.32 15.22 -1.08
CA ASP A 57 -18.11 16.68 -1.01
C ASP A 57 -17.79 17.19 0.40
N ASN A 58 -18.24 16.47 1.43
CA ASN A 58 -17.96 16.76 2.83
C ASN A 58 -16.69 16.08 3.36
N TRP A 59 -15.87 15.45 2.51
CA TRP A 59 -14.68 14.67 2.84
C TRP A 59 -14.90 13.35 3.57
N ASP A 60 -16.15 12.93 3.79
CA ASP A 60 -16.40 11.58 4.27
C ASP A 60 -15.97 10.54 3.22
N LEU A 61 -15.58 9.36 3.69
CA LEU A 61 -15.18 8.26 2.83
C LEU A 61 -16.17 7.11 2.94
N THR A 62 -16.57 6.56 1.79
CA THR A 62 -17.35 5.30 1.75
C THR A 62 -16.59 4.24 1.00
N ARG A 63 -16.46 3.05 1.60
CA ARG A 63 -15.81 1.90 0.96
C ARG A 63 -16.64 1.40 -0.21
N LEU A 64 -16.07 1.46 -1.41
CA LEU A 64 -16.66 0.88 -2.61
C LEU A 64 -16.35 -0.60 -2.72
N LYS A 65 -15.09 -0.97 -2.51
CA LYS A 65 -14.65 -2.37 -2.53
C LYS A 65 -13.32 -2.55 -1.80
N VAL A 66 -12.92 -3.82 -1.67
CA VAL A 66 -11.64 -4.26 -1.13
C VAL A 66 -10.93 -5.08 -2.20
N ILE A 67 -9.64 -4.82 -2.40
CA ILE A 67 -8.75 -5.60 -3.26
C ILE A 67 -7.91 -6.48 -2.34
N GLN A 68 -8.21 -7.77 -2.30
CA GLN A 68 -7.46 -8.74 -1.50
C GLN A 68 -6.13 -9.08 -2.17
N LEU A 69 -5.07 -9.13 -1.38
CA LEU A 69 -3.72 -9.50 -1.78
C LEU A 69 -3.22 -10.65 -0.90
N ASP A 70 -2.15 -11.32 -1.33
CA ASP A 70 -1.50 -12.40 -0.57
C ASP A 70 -0.30 -11.90 0.25
N THR A 71 0.00 -10.61 0.17
CA THR A 71 1.15 -9.93 0.77
C THR A 71 0.72 -8.82 1.72
N LEU A 72 1.59 -8.42 2.65
CA LEU A 72 1.30 -7.31 3.54
C LEU A 72 1.62 -6.00 2.83
N VAL A 73 0.59 -5.37 2.26
CA VAL A 73 0.71 -4.10 1.54
C VAL A 73 1.03 -2.95 2.50
N ASP A 74 2.08 -2.21 2.20
CA ASP A 74 2.59 -1.10 3.01
C ASP A 74 2.20 0.24 2.38
N ASN A 75 3.12 1.02 1.81
CA ASN A 75 2.80 2.29 1.17
C ASN A 75 2.31 2.12 -0.27
N LEU A 76 1.42 3.02 -0.67
CA LEU A 76 0.83 3.11 -2.00
C LEU A 76 1.30 4.39 -2.70
N THR A 77 1.70 4.30 -3.96
CA THR A 77 1.90 5.45 -4.83
C THR A 77 1.03 5.31 -6.08
N ILE A 78 0.81 6.42 -6.77
CA ILE A 78 0.11 6.45 -8.06
C ILE A 78 1.11 6.76 -9.16
N ASP A 79 1.09 5.94 -10.20
CA ASP A 79 1.75 6.25 -11.47
C ASP A 79 1.03 7.46 -12.11
N PRO A 80 1.70 8.61 -12.25
CA PRO A 80 1.06 9.83 -12.75
C PRO A 80 0.61 9.73 -14.21
N ASP A 81 1.19 8.80 -14.99
CA ASP A 81 0.90 8.67 -16.41
C ASP A 81 -0.32 7.78 -16.67
N THR A 82 -0.58 6.81 -15.79
CA THR A 82 -1.61 5.77 -16.00
C THR A 82 -2.71 5.77 -14.94
N GLY A 83 -2.44 6.30 -13.74
CA GLY A 83 -3.32 6.16 -12.58
C GLY A 83 -3.22 4.81 -11.88
N ASP A 84 -2.30 3.93 -12.31
CA ASP A 84 -2.06 2.64 -11.67
C ASP A 84 -1.50 2.81 -10.26
N ILE A 85 -1.85 1.89 -9.36
CA ILE A 85 -1.28 1.87 -8.01
C ILE A 85 0.00 1.05 -8.03
N LEU A 86 1.07 1.60 -7.47
CA LEU A 86 2.30 0.89 -7.13
C LEU A 86 2.33 0.70 -5.62
N ALA A 87 2.51 -0.54 -5.17
CA ALA A 87 2.51 -0.91 -3.77
C ALA A 87 3.86 -1.52 -3.37
N GLY A 88 4.48 -0.98 -2.33
CA GLY A 88 5.56 -1.68 -1.62
C GLY A 88 4.95 -2.69 -0.65
N CYS A 89 5.49 -3.91 -0.61
CA CYS A 89 4.87 -5.00 0.14
C CYS A 89 5.90 -5.82 0.93
N HIS A 90 5.41 -6.46 1.99
CA HIS A 90 6.15 -7.41 2.82
C HIS A 90 5.56 -8.81 2.66
N PRO A 91 6.24 -9.74 1.95
CA PRO A 91 5.71 -11.10 1.74
C PRO A 91 5.55 -11.91 3.03
N ASN A 92 6.35 -11.60 4.07
CA ASN A 92 6.34 -12.33 5.33
C ASN A 92 6.48 -11.37 6.52
N ALA A 93 5.39 -11.20 7.26
CA ALA A 93 5.32 -10.33 8.44
C ALA A 93 6.32 -10.71 9.54
N MET A 94 6.54 -12.02 9.77
CA MET A 94 7.38 -12.48 10.86
C MET A 94 8.84 -12.10 10.67
N LYS A 95 9.33 -12.12 9.43
CA LYS A 95 10.71 -11.70 9.13
C LYS A 95 10.94 -10.20 9.34
N LEU A 96 9.87 -9.40 9.26
CA LEU A 96 9.93 -7.97 9.53
C LEU A 96 9.83 -7.67 11.04
N LEU A 97 8.90 -8.32 11.75
CA LEU A 97 8.66 -8.11 13.17
C LEU A 97 9.77 -8.70 14.05
N VAL A 98 10.31 -9.84 13.65
CA VAL A 98 11.42 -10.54 14.34
C VAL A 98 12.59 -10.57 13.38
N TYR A 99 13.28 -9.44 13.26
CA TYR A 99 14.38 -9.31 12.33
C TYR A 99 15.52 -10.28 12.66
N ASN A 100 15.95 -11.04 11.66
CA ASN A 100 17.10 -11.93 11.72
C ASN A 100 18.00 -11.66 10.50
N PRO A 101 19.25 -11.19 10.68
CA PRO A 101 20.13 -10.91 9.55
C PRO A 101 20.52 -12.17 8.75
N LYS A 102 20.39 -13.38 9.33
CA LYS A 102 20.61 -14.66 8.63
C LYS A 102 19.38 -15.12 7.84
N ASP A 103 18.22 -14.54 8.11
CA ASP A 103 16.96 -14.80 7.40
C ASP A 103 16.15 -13.50 7.24
N PRO A 104 16.67 -12.52 6.46
CA PRO A 104 16.11 -11.18 6.40
C PRO A 104 14.73 -11.15 5.69
N PRO A 105 13.94 -10.07 5.88
CA PRO A 105 12.70 -9.89 5.16
C PRO A 105 12.94 -9.72 3.66
N GLY A 106 12.04 -10.30 2.86
CA GLY A 106 12.01 -10.09 1.42
C GLY A 106 11.51 -8.71 1.03
N SER A 107 11.49 -8.45 -0.27
CA SER A 107 10.90 -7.26 -0.87
C SER A 107 9.98 -7.68 -2.02
N GLU A 108 8.87 -6.97 -2.19
CA GLU A 108 7.91 -7.16 -3.27
C GLU A 108 7.31 -5.81 -3.67
N VAL A 109 7.15 -5.62 -4.97
CA VAL A 109 6.45 -4.49 -5.56
C VAL A 109 5.33 -5.00 -6.44
N LEU A 110 4.11 -4.57 -6.16
CA LEU A 110 2.95 -4.86 -6.98
C LEU A 110 2.51 -3.63 -7.77
N ARG A 111 2.04 -3.86 -8.99
CA ARG A 111 1.29 -2.89 -9.79
C ARG A 111 -0.15 -3.35 -9.89
N ILE A 112 -1.09 -2.46 -9.55
CA ILE A 112 -2.52 -2.72 -9.59
C ILE A 112 -3.16 -1.76 -10.59
N GLN A 113 -3.83 -2.34 -11.58
CA GLN A 113 -4.37 -1.63 -12.74
C GLN A 113 -5.87 -1.86 -12.83
N ASP A 114 -6.56 -0.94 -13.50
CA ASP A 114 -8.02 -0.98 -13.64
C ASP A 114 -8.71 -1.12 -12.28
N VAL A 115 -8.25 -0.30 -11.32
CA VAL A 115 -8.58 -0.41 -9.89
C VAL A 115 -10.09 -0.40 -9.65
N LEU A 116 -10.91 0.19 -10.52
CA LEU A 116 -12.37 0.24 -10.38
C LEU A 116 -13.11 -0.92 -11.05
N SER A 117 -12.45 -1.72 -11.90
CA SER A 117 -13.07 -2.87 -12.57
C SER A 117 -13.49 -3.96 -11.57
N GLU A 118 -14.33 -4.92 -11.97
CA GLU A 118 -14.70 -6.04 -11.09
C GLU A 118 -13.47 -6.87 -10.69
N LYS A 119 -12.49 -7.02 -11.60
CA LYS A 119 -11.26 -7.79 -11.40
C LYS A 119 -10.06 -6.95 -11.82
N PRO A 120 -9.50 -6.13 -10.90
CA PRO A 120 -8.26 -5.40 -11.15
C PRO A 120 -7.13 -6.33 -11.55
N ARG A 121 -6.29 -5.90 -12.48
CA ARG A 121 -5.07 -6.64 -12.83
C ARG A 121 -4.00 -6.35 -11.79
N ILE A 122 -3.39 -7.40 -11.24
CA ILE A 122 -2.31 -7.29 -10.27
C ILE A 122 -1.09 -8.00 -10.87
N SER A 123 0.03 -7.28 -11.03
CA SER A 123 1.32 -7.83 -11.47
C SER A 123 2.41 -7.56 -10.44
N THR A 124 3.37 -8.48 -10.36
CA THR A 124 4.60 -8.28 -9.58
C THR A 124 5.64 -7.63 -10.47
N GLU A 125 6.03 -6.39 -10.14
CA GLU A 125 7.05 -5.64 -10.88
C GLU A 125 8.47 -5.96 -10.39
N TYR A 126 8.60 -6.33 -9.11
CA TYR A 126 9.85 -6.72 -8.50
C TYR A 126 9.60 -7.65 -7.31
N ALA A 127 10.43 -8.67 -7.15
CA ALA A 127 10.48 -9.50 -5.94
C ALA A 127 11.89 -10.00 -5.68
N ASN A 128 12.35 -9.95 -4.43
CA ASN A 128 13.57 -10.62 -4.00
C ASN A 128 13.49 -11.12 -2.55
N SER A 129 14.33 -12.08 -2.22
CA SER A 129 14.31 -12.79 -0.92
C SER A 129 14.91 -12.03 0.27
N GLY A 130 15.35 -10.77 0.10
CA GLY A 130 16.14 -10.04 1.09
C GLY A 130 17.64 -9.97 0.78
N SER A 131 18.11 -10.72 -0.22
CA SER A 131 19.53 -10.77 -0.62
C SER A 131 20.09 -9.45 -1.17
N VAL A 132 19.26 -8.64 -1.85
CA VAL A 132 19.63 -7.35 -2.44
C VAL A 132 18.98 -6.21 -1.66
N LEU A 133 17.66 -6.25 -1.56
CA LEU A 133 16.82 -5.27 -0.86
C LEU A 133 15.96 -5.99 0.19
N GLN A 134 15.78 -5.40 1.37
CA GLN A 134 15.12 -6.03 2.52
C GLN A 134 13.96 -5.15 2.99
N GLY A 135 12.75 -5.70 3.07
CA GLY A 135 11.58 -5.02 3.62
C GLY A 135 11.16 -3.79 2.83
N SER A 136 10.90 -3.94 1.52
CA SER A 136 10.37 -2.86 0.68
C SER A 136 9.06 -2.30 1.24
N SER A 137 9.01 -0.99 1.42
CA SER A 137 7.85 -0.30 1.97
C SER A 137 7.12 0.56 0.95
N VAL A 138 7.81 1.01 -0.10
CA VAL A 138 7.27 1.92 -1.11
C VAL A 138 7.93 1.67 -2.45
N ALA A 139 7.18 1.88 -3.52
CA ALA A 139 7.71 1.89 -4.88
C ALA A 139 7.05 2.99 -5.70
N SER A 140 7.78 3.60 -6.62
CA SER A 140 7.26 4.60 -7.56
C SER A 140 7.95 4.46 -8.92
N VAL A 141 7.22 4.72 -9.99
CA VAL A 141 7.71 4.66 -11.37
C VAL A 141 7.74 6.06 -11.96
N TYR A 142 8.81 6.35 -12.70
CA TYR A 142 8.94 7.56 -13.50
C TYR A 142 9.77 7.28 -14.75
N ASN A 143 9.26 7.60 -15.95
CA ASN A 143 9.98 7.40 -17.21
C ASN A 143 10.64 6.02 -17.35
N ARG A 144 9.85 4.95 -17.12
CA ARG A 144 10.30 3.55 -17.14
C ARG A 144 11.44 3.23 -16.16
N ARG A 145 11.50 3.95 -15.05
CA ARG A 145 12.47 3.74 -13.97
C ARG A 145 11.70 3.49 -12.70
N LEU A 146 12.03 2.41 -12.00
CA LEU A 146 11.39 2.01 -10.75
C LEU A 146 12.32 2.34 -9.59
N LEU A 147 11.85 3.14 -8.62
CA LEU A 147 12.53 3.39 -7.37
C LEU A 147 11.79 2.68 -6.23
N ILE A 148 12.51 1.88 -5.45
CA ILE A 148 11.98 1.07 -4.35
C ILE A 148 12.66 1.50 -3.04
N GLY A 149 11.87 1.95 -2.07
CA GLY A 149 12.32 2.26 -0.71
C GLY A 149 12.04 1.13 0.26
N THR A 150 12.75 1.11 1.39
CA THR A 150 12.57 0.11 2.46
C THR A 150 12.29 0.80 3.80
N ILE A 151 11.79 0.04 4.77
CA ILE A 151 11.55 0.56 6.13
C ILE A 151 12.87 1.00 6.79
N PHE A 152 13.94 0.21 6.68
CA PHE A 152 15.17 0.43 7.46
C PHE A 152 16.48 0.09 6.74
N HIS A 153 16.45 -0.42 5.51
CA HIS A 153 17.65 -0.95 4.85
C HIS A 153 18.24 0.06 3.85
N LYS A 154 17.95 -0.11 2.56
CA LYS A 154 18.49 0.68 1.44
C LYS A 154 17.35 1.12 0.52
N ALA A 155 17.70 1.75 -0.59
CA ALA A 155 16.82 1.90 -1.74
C ALA A 155 17.40 1.14 -2.94
N LEU A 156 16.52 0.71 -3.85
CA LEU A 156 16.89 0.11 -5.12
C LEU A 156 16.31 0.92 -6.26
N TYR A 157 17.12 1.12 -7.29
CA TYR A 157 16.72 1.80 -8.51
C TYR A 157 16.90 0.86 -9.70
N CYS A 158 15.83 0.66 -10.48
CA CYS A 158 15.76 -0.30 -11.58
C CYS A 158 15.35 0.38 -12.89
N VAL A 159 15.78 -0.19 -14.01
CA VAL A 159 15.27 0.13 -15.35
C VAL A 159 14.20 -0.91 -15.71
N LEU A 160 13.05 -0.45 -16.23
CA LEU A 160 11.90 -1.27 -16.65
C LEU A 160 11.86 -1.53 -18.16
#